data_AF-A0A967NEF6-F1
#
_entry.id   AF-A0A967NEF6-F1
#
_cell.length_a   1.000
_cell.length_b   1.000
_cell.length_c   1.000
_cell.angle_alpha   90.00
_cell.angle_beta   90.00
_cell.angle_gamma   90.00
#
_symmetry.space_group_name_H-M   'P 1'
#
loop_
_entity.id
_entity.type
_entity.pdbx_description
1 polymer ?
#
loop_
_entity_poly.entity_id
_entity_poly.type
_entity_poly.pdbx_seq_one_letter_code
_entity_poly.pdbx_strand_id
1 'polypeptide(L)'
;MLTRHFRNILYIKIRESRLIVKSLKTGKVAVDEPILAMEANGKTRVLAVGARARKLEGGNAAIIANGFSHTRSIIDDPRVAQKTLHYFVRHVHPHSPMRLRPLAVVHPLERVEGGLTQLEACTLRDLALRAGAKRACVWVGQELPDEEILANKYPTLSGELHFPLK
;
A
#
# COMPACT_ATOMS: atom_id res chain seq x y z
N MET A 1 8.04 -15.07 28.23
CA MET A 1 8.48 -13.93 27.40
C MET A 1 8.78 -14.36 25.95
N LEU A 2 7.84 -15.02 25.27
CA LEU A 2 8.08 -15.62 23.95
C LEU A 2 7.26 -14.93 22.86
N THR A 3 7.88 -14.74 21.69
CA THR A 3 7.31 -14.43 20.35
C THR A 3 7.09 -12.97 19.92
N ARG A 4 8.11 -12.10 20.07
CA ARG A 4 8.13 -10.79 19.37
C ARG A 4 8.78 -10.82 17.97
N HIS A 5 9.53 -11.88 17.63
CA HIS A 5 10.47 -11.89 16.48
C HIS A 5 9.95 -12.55 15.17
N PHE A 6 8.68 -12.95 15.08
CA PHE A 6 8.17 -13.73 13.93
C PHE A 6 7.07 -13.08 13.09
N ARG A 7 6.57 -11.90 13.45
CA ARG A 7 5.47 -11.28 12.70
C ARG A 7 5.98 -10.64 11.40
N ASN A 8 5.67 -11.28 10.27
CA ASN A 8 5.92 -10.73 8.95
C ASN A 8 4.85 -9.68 8.61
N ILE A 9 5.04 -8.43 9.04
CA ILE A 9 4.11 -7.32 8.81
C ILE A 9 4.71 -6.34 7.79
N LEU A 10 3.91 -5.93 6.81
CA LEU A 10 4.16 -4.78 5.96
C LEU A 10 3.41 -3.57 6.51
N TYR A 11 4.11 -2.46 6.71
CA TYR A 11 3.48 -1.16 6.95
C TYR A 11 3.45 -0.39 5.63
N ILE A 12 2.24 -0.11 5.16
CA ILE A 12 1.96 0.51 3.86
C ILE A 12 1.41 1.91 4.13
N LYS A 13 2.19 2.95 3.85
CA LYS A 13 1.76 4.34 4.00
C LYS A 13 1.45 4.95 2.63
N ILE A 14 0.27 5.51 2.49
CA ILE A 14 -0.27 5.98 1.20
C ILE A 14 -0.51 7.48 1.28
N ARG A 15 0.15 8.20 0.37
CA ARG A 15 -0.09 9.60 0.00
C ARG A 15 -0.19 9.65 -1.53
N GLU A 16 -0.82 10.69 -2.07
CA GLU A 16 -0.88 10.86 -3.53
C GLU A 16 0.51 10.99 -4.14
N SER A 17 1.40 11.73 -3.48
CA SER A 17 2.77 11.99 -3.94
C SER A 17 3.76 10.89 -3.56
N ARG A 18 3.41 9.99 -2.64
CA ARG A 18 4.37 9.06 -2.06
C ARG A 18 3.72 7.80 -1.52
N LEU A 19 4.19 6.66 -1.99
CA LEU A 19 3.86 5.34 -1.43
C LEU A 19 5.09 4.79 -0.71
N ILE A 20 4.90 4.31 0.51
CA ILE A 20 5.94 3.67 1.31
C ILE A 20 5.46 2.28 1.69
N VAL A 21 6.25 1.26 1.40
CA VAL A 21 6.03 -0.10 1.92
C VAL A 21 7.27 -0.50 2.70
N LYS A 22 7.11 -0.76 3.99
CA LYS A 22 8.18 -1.20 4.89
C LYS A 22 7.91 -2.60 5.42
N SER A 23 8.89 -3.49 5.33
CA SER A 23 8.86 -4.78 6.02
C SER A 23 9.37 -4.62 7.45
N LEU A 24 8.49 -4.76 8.45
CA LEU A 24 8.88 -4.68 9.86
C LEU A 24 9.74 -5.87 10.31
N LYS A 25 9.73 -6.97 9.54
CA LYS A 25 10.57 -8.14 9.79
C LYS A 25 12.01 -7.94 9.33
N THR A 26 12.21 -7.29 8.18
CA THR A 26 13.54 -7.22 7.52
C THR A 26 14.12 -5.82 7.47
N GLY A 27 13.35 -4.79 7.84
CA GLY A 27 13.73 -3.38 7.70
C GLY A 27 13.70 -2.86 6.26
N LYS A 28 13.51 -3.72 5.24
CA LYS A 28 13.46 -3.30 3.83
C LYS A 28 12.33 -2.30 3.59
N VAL A 29 12.63 -1.23 2.85
CA VAL A 29 11.69 -0.18 2.49
C VAL A 29 11.69 0.03 0.98
N ALA A 30 10.51 0.07 0.38
CA ALA A 30 10.31 0.60 -0.97
C ALA A 30 9.59 1.95 -0.85
N VAL A 31 10.14 2.98 -1.49
CA VAL A 31 9.61 4.34 -1.47
C VAL A 31 9.77 4.96 -2.84
N ASP A 32 8.67 5.45 -3.40
CA ASP A 32 8.62 6.16 -4.67
C ASP A 32 7.25 6.83 -4.78
N GLU A 33 7.02 7.54 -5.88
CA GLU A 33 5.71 8.06 -6.25
C GLU A 33 4.80 6.91 -6.74
N PRO A 34 3.49 6.96 -6.47
CA PRO A 34 2.59 5.87 -6.82
C PRO A 34 2.07 5.90 -8.27
N ILE A 35 2.89 6.39 -9.21
CA ILE A 35 2.54 6.45 -10.63
C ILE A 35 2.88 5.15 -11.36
N LEU A 36 2.05 4.81 -12.35
CA LEU A 36 2.15 3.62 -13.18
C LEU A 36 2.22 4.03 -14.65
N ALA A 37 3.20 3.51 -15.40
CA ALA A 37 3.23 3.61 -16.85
C ALA A 37 2.65 2.33 -17.47
N MET A 38 1.69 2.46 -18.37
CA MET A 38 1.06 1.36 -19.10
C MET A 38 1.16 1.57 -20.60
N GLU A 39 1.18 0.50 -21.40
CA GLU A 39 1.14 0.63 -22.86
C GLU A 39 -0.16 1.29 -23.34
N ALA A 40 -0.03 2.22 -24.30
CA ALA A 40 -1.17 2.94 -24.88
C ALA A 40 -2.00 2.07 -25.86
N ASN A 41 -1.45 0.96 -26.36
CA ASN A 41 -2.00 0.16 -27.46
C ASN A 41 -3.11 -0.84 -27.04
N GLY A 42 -3.81 -0.59 -25.93
CA GLY A 42 -4.92 -1.43 -25.44
C GLY A 42 -4.51 -2.70 -24.69
N LYS A 43 -3.24 -3.13 -24.77
CA LYS A 43 -2.69 -4.14 -23.86
C LYS A 43 -2.30 -3.42 -22.56
N THR A 44 -3.06 -3.62 -21.48
CA THR A 44 -2.82 -2.99 -20.16
C THR A 44 -1.60 -3.58 -19.42
N ARG A 45 -0.49 -3.77 -20.14
CA ARG A 45 0.81 -4.19 -19.63
C ARG A 45 1.48 -3.03 -18.90
N VAL A 46 2.00 -3.32 -17.71
CA VAL A 46 2.79 -2.36 -16.93
C VAL A 46 4.19 -2.25 -17.54
N LEU A 47 4.60 -1.03 -17.88
CA LEU A 47 5.93 -0.72 -18.40
C LEU A 47 6.90 -0.36 -17.26
N ALA A 48 6.45 0.49 -16.34
CA ALA A 48 7.25 0.97 -15.22
C ALA A 48 6.36 1.49 -14.08
N VAL A 49 6.96 1.71 -12.91
CA VAL A 49 6.35 2.29 -11.71
C VAL A 49 7.26 3.38 -11.17
N GLY A 50 6.68 4.40 -10.53
CA GLY A 50 7.40 5.46 -9.81
C GLY A 50 8.26 6.32 -10.73
N ALA A 51 9.44 6.72 -10.29
CA ALA A 51 10.34 7.59 -11.05
C ALA A 51 10.67 7.04 -12.46
N ARG A 52 10.67 5.71 -12.63
CA ARG A 52 10.85 5.09 -13.96
C ARG A 52 9.63 5.28 -14.87
N ALA A 53 8.42 5.28 -14.31
CA ALA A 53 7.21 5.61 -15.05
C ALA A 53 7.21 7.07 -15.49
N ARG A 54 7.60 8.01 -14.61
CA ARG A 54 7.70 9.44 -14.97
C ARG A 54 8.61 9.70 -16.17
N LYS A 55 9.73 8.97 -16.30
CA LYS A 55 10.63 9.10 -17.45
C LYS A 55 10.00 8.73 -18.80
N LEU A 56 8.86 8.05 -18.80
CA LEU A 56 8.11 7.66 -20.01
C LEU A 56 6.99 8.65 -20.36
N GLU A 57 6.80 9.68 -19.52
CA GLU A 57 5.82 10.75 -19.77
C GLU A 57 6.18 11.54 -21.03
N GLY A 58 5.16 11.96 -21.79
CA GLY A 58 5.32 12.68 -23.07
C GLY A 58 5.67 11.80 -24.27
N GLY A 59 5.89 10.50 -24.09
CA GLY A 59 6.05 9.54 -25.20
C GLY A 59 4.71 9.00 -25.71
N ASN A 60 4.61 8.70 -27.01
CA ASN A 60 3.39 8.15 -27.63
C ASN A 60 3.07 6.69 -27.22
N ALA A 61 3.99 6.01 -26.54
CA ALA A 61 3.87 4.58 -26.23
C ALA A 61 3.29 4.29 -24.84
N ALA A 62 3.22 5.29 -23.94
CA ALA A 62 2.89 5.08 -22.53
C ALA A 62 1.80 6.04 -22.04
N ILE A 63 0.86 5.50 -21.27
CA ILE A 63 -0.12 6.26 -20.48
C ILE A 63 0.35 6.22 -19.02
N ILE A 64 0.50 7.39 -18.40
CA ILE A 64 0.83 7.54 -16.99
C ILE A 64 -0.45 7.73 -16.18
N ALA A 65 -0.61 6.98 -15.09
CA ALA A 65 -1.76 7.09 -14.21
C ALA A 65 -1.34 6.96 -12.73
N ASN A 66 -2.08 7.62 -11.84
CA ASN A 66 -1.91 7.49 -10.39
C ASN A 66 -3.23 7.02 -9.76
N GLY A 67 -3.26 5.79 -9.25
CA GLY A 67 -4.47 5.23 -8.64
C GLY A 67 -4.82 5.82 -7.27
N PHE A 68 -3.97 6.70 -6.71
CA PHE A 68 -4.20 7.35 -5.41
C PHE A 68 -4.37 8.88 -5.51
N SER A 69 -4.72 9.38 -6.69
CA SER A 69 -4.80 10.81 -7.01
C SER A 69 -6.23 11.25 -7.30
N HIS A 70 -7.09 11.28 -6.28
CA HIS A 70 -8.47 11.74 -6.42
C HIS A 70 -8.75 12.98 -5.55
N THR A 71 -9.73 13.79 -5.93
CA THR A 71 -10.00 15.09 -5.27
C THR A 71 -10.52 14.93 -3.84
N ARG A 72 -11.42 13.97 -3.61
CA ARG A 72 -12.14 13.79 -2.33
C ARG A 72 -11.91 12.43 -1.66
N SER A 73 -11.09 11.57 -2.25
CA SER A 73 -10.77 10.24 -1.73
C SER A 73 -9.30 9.94 -1.99
N ILE A 74 -8.71 9.04 -1.21
CA ILE A 74 -7.34 8.58 -1.47
C ILE A 74 -7.27 7.57 -2.63
N ILE A 75 -8.39 7.05 -3.13
CA ILE A 75 -8.43 6.11 -4.25
C ILE A 75 -9.11 6.76 -5.45
N ASP A 76 -8.42 6.77 -6.59
CA ASP A 76 -8.94 7.22 -7.89
C ASP A 76 -9.31 6.01 -8.76
N ASP A 77 -8.30 5.26 -9.20
CA ASP A 77 -8.45 4.02 -9.96
C ASP A 77 -7.90 2.83 -9.14
N PRO A 78 -8.78 1.96 -8.59
CA PRO A 78 -8.37 0.79 -7.83
C PRO A 78 -7.49 -0.20 -8.62
N ARG A 79 -7.64 -0.30 -9.94
CA ARG A 79 -6.84 -1.22 -10.77
C ARG A 79 -5.41 -0.70 -10.91
N VAL A 80 -5.24 0.60 -11.14
CA VAL A 80 -3.92 1.25 -11.15
C VAL A 80 -3.29 1.16 -9.77
N ALA A 81 -4.03 1.52 -8.71
CA ALA A 81 -3.57 1.44 -7.32
C ALA A 81 -3.10 0.03 -6.95
N GLN A 82 -3.84 -1.00 -7.36
CA GLN A 82 -3.50 -2.40 -7.08
C GLN A 82 -2.20 -2.82 -7.77
N LYS A 83 -2.01 -2.47 -9.05
CA LYS A 83 -0.79 -2.79 -9.80
C LYS A 83 0.42 -2.06 -9.21
N THR A 84 0.27 -0.78 -8.89
CA THR A 84 1.30 0.02 -8.22
C THR A 84 1.67 -0.61 -6.88
N LEU A 85 0.70 -0.89 -6.00
CA LEU A 85 0.98 -1.47 -4.69
C LEU A 85 1.62 -2.86 -4.78
N HIS A 86 1.17 -3.69 -5.74
CA HIS A 86 1.78 -4.99 -6.00
C HIS A 86 3.28 -4.87 -6.30
N TYR A 87 3.69 -3.91 -7.13
CA TYR A 87 5.11 -3.69 -7.45
C TYR A 87 5.93 -3.35 -6.19
N PHE A 88 5.45 -2.43 -5.35
CA PHE A 88 6.14 -2.06 -4.11
C PHE A 88 6.25 -3.23 -3.14
N VAL A 89 5.16 -3.99 -2.96
CA VAL A 89 5.15 -5.18 -2.11
C VAL A 89 6.13 -6.24 -2.63
N ARG A 90 6.22 -6.47 -3.94
CA ARG A 90 7.18 -7.40 -4.53
C ARG A 90 8.63 -6.96 -4.32
N HIS A 91 8.90 -5.66 -4.27
CA HIS A 91 10.24 -5.13 -4.05
C HIS A 91 10.75 -5.44 -2.62
N VAL A 92 9.90 -5.25 -1.61
CA VAL A 92 10.28 -5.54 -0.20
C VAL A 92 10.08 -7.00 0.19
N HIS A 93 9.09 -7.67 -0.42
CA HIS A 93 8.70 -9.04 -0.14
C HIS A 93 8.54 -9.84 -1.45
N PRO A 94 9.67 -10.22 -2.11
CA PRO A 94 9.66 -11.02 -3.33
C PRO A 94 8.85 -12.31 -3.18
N HIS A 95 8.26 -12.76 -4.30
CA HIS A 95 7.58 -14.05 -4.32
C HIS A 95 8.57 -15.18 -4.03
N SER A 96 8.17 -16.12 -3.19
CA SER A 96 8.84 -17.40 -3.04
C SER A 96 7.81 -18.41 -2.51
N PRO A 97 7.74 -19.64 -3.06
CA PRO A 97 6.77 -20.64 -2.63
C PRO A 97 6.95 -21.06 -1.17
N MET A 98 8.17 -20.95 -0.64
CA MET A 98 8.49 -21.28 0.76
C MET A 98 8.28 -20.09 1.72
N ARG A 99 7.96 -18.89 1.20
CA ARG A 99 7.85 -17.68 2.02
C ARG A 99 6.42 -17.43 2.44
N LEU A 100 6.21 -17.38 3.76
CA LEU A 100 4.92 -17.02 4.34
C LEU A 100 4.48 -15.62 3.90
N ARG A 101 3.23 -15.50 3.43
CA ARG A 101 2.61 -14.23 3.06
C ARG A 101 2.54 -13.29 4.26
N PRO A 102 2.85 -11.99 4.08
CA PRO A 102 2.88 -11.03 5.18
C PRO A 102 1.47 -10.60 5.60
N LEU A 103 1.32 -10.11 6.83
CA LEU A 103 0.20 -9.26 7.22
C LEU A 103 0.45 -7.84 6.71
N ALA A 104 -0.60 -7.04 6.51
CA ALA A 104 -0.46 -5.65 6.12
C ALA A 104 -1.23 -4.71 7.05
N VAL A 105 -0.59 -3.61 7.42
CA VAL A 105 -1.25 -2.43 7.99
C VAL A 105 -1.24 -1.37 6.90
N VAL A 106 -2.43 -1.05 6.38
CA VAL A 106 -2.61 0.00 5.36
C VAL A 106 -2.94 1.30 6.06
N HIS A 107 -2.19 2.35 5.75
CA HIS A 107 -2.31 3.65 6.38
C HIS A 107 -2.43 4.76 5.33
N PRO A 108 -3.65 5.14 4.93
CA PRO A 108 -3.87 6.37 4.17
C PRO A 108 -3.58 7.58 5.06
N LEU A 109 -2.80 8.54 4.56
CA LEU A 109 -2.34 9.72 5.31
C LEU A 109 -2.96 11.04 4.82
N GLU A 110 -3.81 10.98 3.80
CA GLU A 110 -4.42 12.12 3.12
C GLU A 110 -5.86 11.77 2.76
N ARG A 111 -6.76 12.76 2.74
CA ARG A 111 -8.17 12.59 2.31
C ARG A 111 -8.91 11.56 3.16
N VAL A 112 -8.68 11.66 4.45
CA VAL A 112 -9.28 10.84 5.52
C VAL A 112 -10.01 11.71 6.54
N GLU A 113 -10.17 13.00 6.25
CA GLU A 113 -10.88 13.95 7.10
C GLU A 113 -12.34 13.52 7.23
N GLY A 114 -12.82 13.36 8.46
CA GLY A 114 -14.16 12.81 8.73
C GLY A 114 -14.24 11.28 8.74
N GLY A 115 -13.12 10.59 8.57
CA GLY A 115 -13.02 9.13 8.57
C GLY A 115 -13.20 8.53 7.18
N LEU A 116 -12.97 7.23 7.07
CA LEU A 116 -13.18 6.48 5.83
C LEU A 116 -14.61 5.99 5.74
N THR A 117 -15.20 6.06 4.55
CA THR A 117 -16.41 5.28 4.27
C THR A 117 -16.09 3.78 4.32
N GLN A 118 -17.12 2.96 4.55
CA GLN A 118 -16.97 1.50 4.53
C GLN A 118 -16.42 0.99 3.19
N LEU A 119 -16.81 1.59 2.08
CA LEU A 119 -16.34 1.22 0.74
C LEU A 119 -14.85 1.53 0.56
N GLU A 120 -14.38 2.69 1.02
CA GLU A 120 -12.97 3.06 0.94
C GLU A 120 -12.11 2.16 1.81
N ALA A 121 -12.52 1.92 3.06
CA ALA A 121 -11.81 1.01 3.95
C ALA A 121 -11.75 -0.42 3.37
N CYS A 122 -12.85 -0.92 2.79
CA CYS A 122 -12.88 -2.20 2.08
C CYS A 122 -11.93 -2.22 0.88
N THR A 123 -11.90 -1.15 0.08
CA THR A 123 -11.07 -1.07 -1.11
C THR A 123 -9.58 -1.05 -0.74
N LEU A 124 -9.18 -0.21 0.21
CA LEU A 124 -7.80 -0.17 0.74
C LEU A 124 -7.33 -1.54 1.25
N ARG A 125 -8.20 -2.25 1.97
CA ARG A 125 -7.94 -3.62 2.43
C ARG A 125 -7.76 -4.57 1.24
N ASP A 126 -8.66 -4.54 0.25
CA ASP A 126 -8.60 -5.43 -0.91
C ASP A 126 -7.33 -5.20 -1.75
N LEU A 127 -6.90 -3.94 -1.92
CA LEU A 127 -5.64 -3.59 -2.58
C LEU A 127 -4.45 -4.32 -1.94
N ALA A 128 -4.34 -4.29 -0.61
CA ALA A 128 -3.25 -4.95 0.10
C ALA A 128 -3.30 -6.48 -0.02
N LEU A 129 -4.51 -7.07 0.03
CA LEU A 129 -4.70 -8.52 -0.15
C LEU A 129 -4.26 -8.96 -1.56
N ARG A 130 -4.70 -8.24 -2.59
CA ARG A 130 -4.32 -8.46 -4.00
C ARG A 130 -2.85 -8.17 -4.29
N ALA A 131 -2.23 -7.28 -3.52
CA ALA A 131 -0.79 -7.02 -3.59
C ALA A 131 0.06 -8.16 -2.99
N GLY A 132 -0.55 -9.09 -2.23
CA GLY A 132 0.10 -10.31 -1.75
C GLY A 132 0.01 -10.54 -0.24
N ALA A 133 -0.59 -9.60 0.52
CA ALA A 133 -0.79 -9.78 1.95
C ALA A 133 -1.73 -10.96 2.24
N LYS A 134 -1.45 -11.73 3.28
CA LYS A 134 -2.32 -12.81 3.79
C LYS A 134 -3.62 -12.21 4.35
N ARG A 135 -3.48 -11.15 5.14
CA ARG A 135 -4.54 -10.39 5.81
C ARG A 135 -4.10 -8.94 5.90
N ALA A 136 -5.08 -8.04 5.95
CA ALA A 136 -4.82 -6.61 6.04
C ALA A 136 -5.84 -5.94 6.96
N CYS A 137 -5.37 -4.94 7.72
CA CYS A 137 -6.20 -3.96 8.41
C CYS A 137 -5.91 -2.57 7.84
N VAL A 138 -6.81 -1.62 8.09
CA VAL A 138 -6.67 -0.22 7.70
C VAL A 138 -6.63 0.62 8.97
N TRP A 139 -5.59 1.42 9.12
CA TRP A 139 -5.40 2.35 10.22
C TRP A 139 -5.58 3.78 9.71
N VAL A 140 -6.39 4.58 10.40
CA VAL A 140 -6.59 5.99 10.10
C VAL A 140 -6.26 6.77 11.36
N GLY A 141 -5.15 7.52 11.36
CA GLY A 141 -4.73 8.23 12.57
C GLY A 141 -3.30 8.73 12.49
N GLN A 142 -2.66 8.87 13.65
CA GLN A 142 -1.25 9.22 13.71
C GLN A 142 -0.37 8.10 13.16
N GLU A 143 0.81 8.45 12.64
CA GLU A 143 1.80 7.45 12.25
C GLU A 143 2.19 6.60 13.46
N LEU A 144 2.15 5.27 13.28
CA LEU A 144 2.43 4.31 14.33
C LEU A 144 3.93 3.98 14.33
N PRO A 145 4.56 3.92 15.51
CA PRO A 145 5.90 3.39 15.60
C PRO A 145 5.89 1.86 15.36
N ASP A 146 7.00 1.33 14.88
CA ASP A 146 7.12 -0.08 14.49
C ASP A 146 6.75 -1.02 15.66
N GLU A 147 7.14 -0.69 16.88
CA GLU A 147 6.87 -1.47 18.08
C GLU A 147 5.39 -1.61 18.39
N GLU A 148 4.57 -0.59 18.12
CA GLU A 148 3.12 -0.65 18.32
C GLU A 148 2.47 -1.57 17.31
N ILE A 149 2.84 -1.45 16.03
CA ILE A 149 2.36 -2.33 14.97
C ILE A 149 2.72 -3.79 15.28
N LEU A 150 3.97 -4.05 15.67
CA LEU A 150 4.43 -5.39 16.03
C LEU A 150 3.68 -5.96 17.24
N ALA A 151 3.38 -5.11 18.22
CA ALA A 151 2.57 -5.45 19.39
C ALA A 151 1.06 -5.53 19.10
N ASN A 152 0.61 -5.21 17.87
CA ASN A 152 -0.80 -5.10 17.49
C ASN A 152 -1.56 -4.10 18.38
N LYS A 153 -0.91 -2.98 18.71
CA LYS A 153 -1.47 -1.87 19.46
C LYS A 153 -1.84 -0.75 18.48
N TYR A 154 -3.08 -0.28 18.58
CA TYR A 154 -3.63 0.79 17.76
C TYR A 154 -4.35 1.75 18.72
N PRO A 155 -3.73 2.89 19.10
CA PRO A 155 -4.27 3.73 20.16
C PRO A 155 -5.53 4.48 19.70
N THR A 156 -6.69 4.12 20.25
CA THR A 156 -8.01 4.67 19.84
C THR A 156 -8.16 6.18 20.03
N LEU A 157 -7.37 6.79 20.92
CA LEU A 157 -7.32 8.25 21.09
C LEU A 157 -6.64 8.96 19.91
N SER A 158 -5.85 8.23 19.13
CA SER A 158 -5.04 8.76 18.03
C SER A 158 -5.51 8.32 16.64
N GLY A 159 -6.61 7.57 16.57
CA GLY A 159 -7.14 7.06 15.32
C GLY A 159 -8.12 5.90 15.45
N GLU A 160 -8.55 5.40 14.29
CA GLU A 160 -9.50 4.32 14.13
C GLU A 160 -8.87 3.13 13.37
N LEU A 161 -9.17 1.91 13.83
CA LEU A 161 -8.74 0.68 13.19
C LEU A 161 -9.91 -0.04 12.53
N HIS A 162 -9.85 -0.19 11.22
CA HIS A 162 -10.75 -1.03 10.47
C HIS A 162 -10.15 -2.41 10.21
N PHE A 163 -10.99 -3.45 10.29
CA PHE A 163 -10.64 -4.85 10.06
C PHE A 163 -9.46 -5.39 10.92
N PRO A 164 -9.60 -5.43 12.25
CA PRO A 164 -8.51 -5.85 13.14
C PRO A 164 -7.89 -7.19 12.76
N LEU A 165 -6.56 -7.28 12.86
CA LEU A 165 -5.80 -8.51 12.68
C LEU A 165 -6.00 -9.42 13.91
N LYS A 166 -7.08 -10.21 13.93
CA LYS A 166 -7.29 -11.34 14.86
C LYS A 166 -6.15 -12.35 14.87
#